data_AF-A0A537UB57-F1
#
_entry.id   AF-A0A537UB57-F1
#
_cell.length_a   1.000
_cell.length_b   1.000
_cell.length_c   1.000
_cell.angle_alpha   90.00
_cell.angle_beta   90.00
_cell.angle_gamma   90.00
#
_symmetry.space_group_name_H-M   'P 1'
#
loop_
_entity.id
_entity.type
_entity.pdbx_description
1 polymer ?
#
loop_
_entity_poly.entity_id
_entity_poly.type
_entity_poly.pdbx_seq_one_letter_code
_entity_poly.pdbx_strand_id
1 'polypeptide(L)' 'MRYLTVIVSLFCMLFSAQAAKADRRIAFVVGNGAYKNVAQLPNPAIDAQAMAAVLRNVGFEVVEGTNLTRDKMT' A
#
# COMPACT_ATOMS: atom_id res chain seq x y z
N MET A 1 31.46 -16.44 -34.39
CA MET A 1 31.74 -15.72 -33.13
C MET A 1 30.77 -14.55 -32.93
N ARG A 2 30.82 -13.48 -33.74
CA ARG A 2 29.99 -12.26 -33.53
C ARG A 2 28.47 -12.48 -33.50
N TYR A 3 27.92 -13.34 -34.37
CA TYR A 3 26.49 -13.67 -34.37
C TYR A 3 26.06 -14.49 -33.15
N LEU A 4 26.95 -15.37 -32.65
CA LEU A 4 26.69 -16.18 -31.46
C LEU A 4 26.57 -15.27 -30.22
N THR A 5 27.45 -14.27 -30.09
CA THR A 5 27.40 -13.31 -28.98
C THR A 5 26.11 -12.50 -29.00
N VAL A 6 25.65 -12.07 -30.19
CA VAL A 6 24.38 -11.32 -30.31
C VAL A 6 23.18 -12.18 -29.94
N ILE A 7 23.14 -13.43 -30.40
CA ILE A 7 22.04 -14.36 -30.08
C ILE A 7 22.00 -14.63 -28.57
N VAL A 8 23.14 -14.88 -27.92
CA VAL A 8 23.22 -15.12 -26.48
C VAL A 8 22.77 -13.88 -25.69
N SER A 9 23.23 -12.69 -26.07
CA SER A 9 22.81 -11.44 -25.41
C SER A 9 21.31 -11.18 -25.54
N LEU A 10 20.73 -11.43 -26.71
CA LEU A 10 19.28 -11.28 -26.94
C LEU A 10 18.48 -12.27 -26.08
N PHE A 11 18.98 -13.51 -25.97
CA PHE A 11 18.37 -14.55 -25.16
C PHE A 11 18.44 -14.21 -23.65
N CYS A 12 19.56 -13.66 -23.18
CA CYS A 12 19.69 -13.19 -21.80
C CYS A 12 18.73 -12.03 -21.46
N MET A 13 18.50 -11.10 -22.40
CA MET A 13 17.56 -10.00 -22.17
C MET A 13 16.12 -10.51 -21.97
N LEU A 14 15.69 -11.52 -22.72
CA LEU A 14 14.36 -12.13 -22.57
C LEU A 14 14.10 -12.74 -21.19
N PHE A 15 15.15 -13.24 -20.53
CA PHE A 15 15.06 -13.86 -19.21
C PHE A 15 15.37 -12.91 -18.04
N SER A 16 15.83 -11.69 -18.31
CA SER A 16 16.19 -10.71 -17.27
C SER A 16 15.01 -9.88 -16.74
N ALA A 17 13.84 -9.96 -17.39
CA ALA A 17 12.64 -9.21 -17.01
C ALA A 17 11.88 -9.91 -15.88
N GLN A 18 12.46 -9.95 -14.67
CA GLN A 18 11.72 -10.33 -13.47
C GLN A 18 10.89 -9.12 -13.02
N ALA A 19 9.56 -9.25 -13.00
CA ALA A 19 8.72 -8.23 -12.39
C ALA A 19 9.10 -8.06 -10.91
N ALA A 20 9.45 -6.85 -10.50
CA ALA A 20 9.66 -6.53 -9.09
C ALA A 20 8.34 -6.72 -8.35
N LYS A 21 8.17 -7.87 -7.69
CA LYS A 21 7.05 -8.11 -6.78
C LYS A 21 7.33 -7.38 -5.48
N ALA A 22 6.54 -6.35 -5.18
CA ALA A 22 6.43 -5.88 -3.81
C ALA A 22 5.74 -6.99 -3.00
N ASP A 23 6.53 -7.88 -2.40
CA ASP A 23 6.04 -9.13 -1.78
C ASP A 23 5.05 -8.91 -0.64
N ARG A 24 4.96 -7.70 -0.08
CA ARG A 24 3.93 -7.34 0.90
C ARG A 24 3.59 -5.85 0.84
N ARG A 25 2.36 -5.53 0.45
CA ARG A 25 1.81 -4.16 0.48
C ARG A 25 1.02 -3.98 1.76
N ILE A 26 1.48 -3.11 2.66
CA ILE A 26 0.82 -2.85 3.96
C ILE A 26 0.36 -1.40 3.98
N ALA A 27 -0.85 -1.14 4.47
CA ALA A 27 -1.34 0.20 4.75
C ALA A 27 -1.88 0.29 6.17
N PHE A 28 -1.55 1.40 6.85
CA PHE A 28 -2.18 1.79 8.10
C PHE A 28 -3.11 2.97 7.83
N VAL A 29 -4.41 2.78 8.06
CA VAL A 29 -5.45 3.77 7.76
C VAL A 29 -6.10 4.25 9.06
N VAL A 30 -6.07 5.56 9.31
CA VAL A 30 -6.62 6.15 10.54
C VAL A 30 -7.64 7.22 10.23
N GLY A 31 -8.82 7.12 10.85
CA GLY A 31 -9.88 8.11 10.79
C GLY A 31 -10.14 8.76 12.15
N ASN A 32 -9.58 9.93 12.40
CA ASN A 32 -9.80 10.67 13.65
C ASN A 32 -10.74 11.86 13.44
N GLY A 33 -11.91 11.81 14.06
CA GLY A 33 -12.88 12.92 14.06
C GLY A 33 -13.31 13.38 15.46
N ALA A 34 -13.19 12.52 16.48
CA ALA A 34 -13.58 12.82 17.86
C ALA A 34 -12.42 13.45 18.67
N TYR A 35 -11.92 14.60 18.22
CA TYR A 35 -10.89 15.34 18.95
C TYR A 35 -11.48 16.02 20.20
N LYS A 36 -10.70 16.09 21.29
CA LYS A 36 -11.18 16.59 22.59
C LYS A 36 -11.43 18.11 22.63
N ASN A 37 -10.62 18.88 21.91
CA ASN A 37 -10.52 20.34 22.08
C ASN A 37 -11.08 21.14 20.91
N VAL A 38 -11.73 20.47 19.94
CA VAL A 38 -12.29 21.09 18.74
C VAL A 38 -13.62 20.43 18.40
N ALA A 39 -14.40 21.06 17.52
CA ALA A 39 -15.64 20.48 17.02
C ALA A 39 -15.37 19.12 16.34
N GLN A 40 -16.28 18.18 16.55
CA GLN A 40 -16.17 16.84 15.99
C GLN A 40 -16.24 16.90 14.45
N LEU A 41 -15.32 16.19 13.80
CA LEU A 41 -15.33 16.03 12.36
C LEU A 41 -16.19 14.81 12.00
N PRO A 42 -17.23 14.96 11.17
CA PRO A 42 -18.17 13.88 10.89
C PRO A 42 -17.62 12.80 9.94
N ASN A 43 -16.68 13.15 9.05
CA ASN A 43 -16.28 12.31 7.93
C ASN A 43 -15.09 11.35 8.18
N PRO A 44 -14.08 11.65 9.04
CA PRO A 44 -12.85 10.86 9.08
C PRO A 44 -13.02 9.35 9.29
N ALA A 45 -14.01 8.92 10.09
CA ALA A 45 -14.28 7.49 10.28
C ALA A 45 -14.81 6.82 8.99
N ILE A 46 -15.70 7.52 8.28
CA ILE A 46 -16.30 7.04 7.02
C ILE A 46 -15.22 7.00 5.93
N ASP A 47 -14.41 8.04 5.83
CA ASP A 47 -13.35 8.15 4.82
C ASP A 47 -12.26 7.08 5.05
N ALA A 48 -11.88 6.84 6.30
CA ALA A 48 -10.93 5.78 6.65
C ALA A 48 -11.45 4.40 6.26
N GLN A 49 -12.73 4.10 6.52
CA GLN A 49 -13.34 2.85 6.13
C GLN A 49 -13.37 2.68 4.60
N ALA A 50 -13.74 3.75 3.87
CA ALA A 50 -13.77 3.74 2.41
C ALA A 50 -12.37 3.50 1.81
N MET A 51 -11.35 4.20 2.33
CA MET A 51 -9.97 4.02 1.90
C MET A 51 -9.43 2.63 2.22
N ALA A 52 -9.73 2.09 3.41
CA ALA A 52 -9.34 0.75 3.79
C ALA A 52 -9.95 -0.30 2.84
N ALA A 53 -11.22 -0.14 2.44
CA ALA A 53 -11.86 -1.01 1.46
C ALA A 53 -11.17 -0.94 0.08
N VAL A 54 -10.88 0.26 -0.43
CA VAL A 54 -10.19 0.45 -1.71
C VAL A 54 -8.79 -0.19 -1.68
N LEU A 55 -8.04 0.00 -0.60
CA LEU A 55 -6.68 -0.52 -0.45
C LEU A 55 -6.66 -2.05 -0.36
N ARG A 56 -7.61 -2.65 0.39
CA ARG A 56 -7.79 -4.11 0.41
C ARG A 56 -8.07 -4.66 -0.99
N ASN A 57 -8.93 -3.99 -1.76
CA ASN A 57 -9.29 -4.43 -3.11
C ASN A 57 -8.10 -4.42 -4.08
N VAL A 58 -7.15 -3.49 -3.93
CA VAL A 58 -5.93 -3.47 -4.74
C VAL A 58 -4.81 -4.32 -4.15
N GLY A 59 -5.08 -5.08 -3.09
CA GLY A 59 -4.21 -6.11 -2.52
C GLY A 59 -3.19 -5.59 -1.49
N PHE A 60 -3.59 -4.61 -0.68
CA PHE A 60 -2.90 -4.27 0.57
C PHE A 60 -3.45 -5.08 1.74
N GLU A 61 -2.58 -5.45 2.65
CA GLU A 61 -2.92 -5.79 4.03
C GLU A 61 -3.18 -4.49 4.79
N VAL A 62 -4.39 -4.30 5.31
CA VAL A 62 -4.80 -3.04 5.92
C VAL A 62 -5.05 -3.19 7.40
N VAL A 63 -4.28 -2.44 8.19
CA VAL A 63 -4.56 -2.16 9.61
C VAL A 63 -5.35 -0.85 9.67
N GLU A 64 -6.53 -0.86 10.25
CA GLU A 64 -7.39 0.32 10.36
C GLU A 64 -7.65 0.70 11.82
N GLY A 65 -7.85 1.99 12.07
CA GLY A 65 -8.23 2.50 13.39
C GLY A 65 -9.02 3.80 13.33
N THR A 66 -9.94 3.97 14.28
CA THR A 66 -10.82 5.13 14.33
C THR A 66 -10.71 5.80 15.69
N ASN A 67 -10.55 7.12 15.70
CA ASN A 67 -10.41 7.93 16.92
C ASN A 67 -9.34 7.39 17.89
N LEU A 68 -8.18 7.02 17.33
CA LEU A 68 -7.06 6.49 18.09
C LEU A 68 -6.42 7.57 18.96
N THR A 69 -6.01 7.18 20.16
CA THR A 69 -5.11 7.95 21.01
C THR A 69 -3.66 7.68 20.61
N ARG A 70 -2.73 8.56 21.01
CA ARG A 70 -1.32 8.50 20.59
C ARG A 70 -0.64 7.17 20.94
N ASP A 71 -0.97 6.59 22.09
CA ASP A 71 -0.48 5.30 22.57
C ASP A 71 -0.93 4.10 21.72
N LYS A 72 -1.96 4.28 20.89
CA LYS A 72 -2.46 3.26 19.96
C LYS A 72 -1.90 3.38 18.54
N MET A 73 -1.03 4.37 18.29
CA MET A 73 -0.42 4.64 16.98
C MET A 73 1.07 4.26 16.88
N THR A 74 1.64 3.72 17.95
CA THR A 74 3.04 3.30 18.06
C THR A 74 3.11 1.79 18.23
#